data_AF-A0A7S2RGG6-F1
#
_entry.id   AF-A0A7S2RGG6-F1
#
_cell.length_a   1.000
_cell.length_b   1.000
_cell.length_c   1.000
_cell.angle_alpha   90.00
_cell.angle_beta   90.00
_cell.angle_gamma   90.00
#
_symmetry.space_group_name_H-M   'P 1'
#
loop_
_entity.id
_entity.type
_entity.pdbx_description
1 polymer ?
#
loop_
_entity_poly.entity_id
_entity_poly.type
_entity_poly.pdbx_seq_one_letter_code
_entity_poly.pdbx_strand_id
1 'polypeptide(L)'
;RHPASTMASCLFCFSDAPIDSSVMKPEDPRYKFYVNYQEKFEIAMDDAPCQEPAWCCLSCVCVPCTVCYMRKLVLEHVGLSLKTHYECCQGYFPNPCRPCCAPLEKSMPSCCACTEACICPGLSMSASRFVMMDHYSLGVHPVDNQIIRFNNCLQLISCICDLLAICIRPMRNLARCVNCVADVVFHITAGCMSAQVYHEINARTAIVTGVVVGGSNKYSENAPLIDGSQGSAQGNQQMTR
;
A
#
# COMPACT_ATOMS: atom_id res chain seq x y z
N ARG A 1 -23.90 36.17 -1.59
CA ARG A 1 -22.57 35.97 -2.23
C ARG A 1 -21.88 34.81 -1.52
N HIS A 2 -22.04 33.59 -2.01
CA HIS A 2 -21.27 32.42 -1.58
C HIS A 2 -20.62 31.79 -2.81
N PRO A 3 -19.31 31.97 -3.03
CA PRO A 3 -18.59 31.06 -3.92
C PRO A 3 -17.24 30.56 -3.38
N ALA A 4 -16.87 30.81 -2.12
CA ALA A 4 -15.52 30.47 -1.62
C ALA A 4 -15.39 29.07 -0.97
N SER A 5 -16.45 28.51 -0.36
CA SER A 5 -16.31 27.23 0.37
C SER A 5 -16.30 25.99 -0.54
N THR A 6 -16.92 26.03 -1.71
CA THR A 6 -16.96 24.87 -2.62
C THR A 6 -15.63 24.64 -3.34
N MET A 7 -14.87 25.70 -3.64
CA MET A 7 -13.53 25.56 -4.25
C MET A 7 -12.48 24.99 -3.28
N ALA A 8 -12.59 25.29 -1.98
CA ALA A 8 -11.65 24.79 -0.98
C ALA A 8 -11.70 23.26 -0.82
N SER A 9 -12.90 22.67 -0.81
CA SER A 9 -13.06 21.21 -0.67
C SER A 9 -12.51 20.45 -1.87
N CYS A 10 -12.69 20.97 -3.09
CA CYS A 10 -12.07 20.37 -4.28
C CYS A 10 -10.53 20.51 -4.25
N LEU A 11 -10.01 21.64 -3.78
CA LEU A 11 -8.56 21.86 -3.66
C LEU A 11 -7.89 20.86 -2.71
N PHE A 12 -8.54 20.44 -1.62
CA PHE A 12 -7.97 19.41 -0.73
C PHE A 12 -7.99 18.00 -1.33
N CYS A 13 -8.99 17.65 -2.14
CA CYS A 13 -9.09 16.32 -2.75
C CYS A 13 -8.05 16.10 -3.87
N PHE A 14 -7.53 17.16 -4.49
CA PHE A 14 -6.53 17.11 -5.57
C PHE A 14 -5.20 17.79 -5.23
N SER A 15 -4.97 18.14 -3.97
CA SER A 15 -3.72 18.79 -3.57
C SER A 15 -2.57 17.79 -3.62
N ASP A 16 -1.49 18.16 -4.31
CA ASP A 16 -0.18 17.51 -4.33
C ASP A 16 0.68 17.85 -3.10
N ALA A 17 0.29 18.87 -2.35
CA ALA A 17 1.05 19.36 -1.21
C ALA A 17 1.30 18.25 -0.20
N PRO A 18 2.53 18.13 0.33
CA PRO A 18 2.83 17.14 1.34
C PRO A 18 1.89 17.30 2.54
N ILE A 19 1.60 16.19 3.21
CA ILE A 19 0.79 16.22 4.42
C ILE A 19 1.52 17.07 5.45
N ASP A 20 0.92 18.18 5.88
CA ASP A 20 1.52 19.05 6.88
C ASP A 20 1.66 18.28 8.20
N SER A 21 2.91 18.16 8.66
CA SER A 21 3.28 17.53 9.93
C SER A 21 2.58 18.15 11.15
N SER A 22 2.03 19.36 11.03
CA SER A 22 1.26 20.04 12.08
C SER A 22 -0.16 19.50 12.25
N VAL A 23 -0.75 18.94 11.19
CA VAL A 23 -2.13 18.39 11.17
C VAL A 23 -2.15 16.92 11.59
N MET A 24 -1.02 16.23 11.42
CA MET A 24 -0.88 14.81 11.74
C MET A 24 -0.68 14.63 13.26
N LYS A 25 -1.75 14.29 13.98
CA LYS A 25 -1.62 13.78 15.36
C LYS A 25 -0.75 12.51 15.32
N PRO A 26 0.33 12.42 16.12
CA PRO A 26 1.26 11.31 15.98
C PRO A 26 0.65 10.06 16.65
N GLU A 27 -0.03 9.21 15.87
CA GLU A 27 -0.24 7.82 16.29
C GLU A 27 1.00 6.96 15.96
N ASP A 28 1.85 7.39 15.01
CA ASP A 28 3.14 6.77 14.73
C ASP A 28 4.19 7.80 14.24
N PRO A 29 5.38 7.92 14.87
CA PRO A 29 6.43 8.85 14.47
C PRO A 29 7.03 8.58 13.08
N ARG A 30 6.85 7.38 12.51
CA ARG A 30 7.41 6.99 11.20
C ARG A 30 6.90 7.85 10.04
N TYR A 31 5.64 8.28 10.07
CA TYR A 31 5.03 9.06 8.99
C TYR A 31 5.63 10.45 8.76
N LYS A 32 6.30 11.05 9.76
CA LYS A 32 6.91 12.39 9.62
C LYS A 32 8.10 12.41 8.66
N PHE A 33 8.70 11.26 8.37
CA PHE A 33 9.92 11.17 7.58
C PHE A 33 9.66 11.01 6.07
N TYR A 34 8.50 10.49 5.67
CA TYR A 34 8.19 10.22 4.26
C TYR A 34 8.13 11.46 3.36
N VAL A 35 7.93 12.65 3.93
CA VAL A 35 7.93 13.92 3.18
C VAL A 35 9.35 14.38 2.84
N ASN A 36 10.35 13.98 3.64
CA ASN A 36 11.71 14.51 3.58
C ASN A 36 12.70 13.58 2.85
N TYR A 37 12.29 12.36 2.52
CA TYR A 37 13.14 11.43 1.78
C TYR A 37 13.34 11.88 0.34
N GLN A 38 14.61 11.96 -0.08
CA GLN A 38 15.02 12.33 -1.43
C GLN A 38 14.77 11.20 -2.43
N GLU A 39 14.97 9.96 -1.99
CA GLU A 39 14.66 8.79 -2.81
C GLU A 39 13.15 8.54 -2.80
N LYS A 40 12.59 8.28 -3.97
CA LYS A 40 11.17 7.93 -4.17
C LYS A 40 11.12 6.62 -4.96
N PHE A 41 9.95 5.97 -4.94
CA PHE A 41 9.64 4.84 -5.82
C PHE A 41 10.11 5.11 -7.26
N GLU A 42 10.58 4.08 -7.95
CA GLU A 42 11.07 4.18 -9.32
C GLU A 42 10.01 4.77 -10.25
N ILE A 43 8.77 4.34 -10.06
CA ILE A 43 7.62 4.78 -10.81
C ILE A 43 6.58 5.44 -9.89
N ALA A 44 5.87 6.44 -10.41
CA ALA A 44 4.71 7.02 -9.76
C ALA A 44 3.45 6.18 -10.08
N MET A 45 2.37 6.37 -9.31
CA MET A 45 1.14 5.59 -9.47
C MET A 45 0.40 5.83 -10.79
N ASP A 46 0.63 6.96 -11.46
CA ASP A 46 0.10 7.29 -12.78
C ASP A 46 0.79 6.52 -13.91
N ASP A 47 2.09 6.28 -13.79
CA ASP A 47 2.88 5.50 -14.75
C ASP A 47 2.79 3.98 -14.49
N ALA A 48 2.36 3.55 -13.29
CA ALA A 48 2.26 2.14 -12.91
C ALA A 48 1.43 1.25 -13.86
N PRO A 49 0.28 1.69 -14.39
CA PRO A 49 -0.48 0.90 -15.37
C PRO A 49 0.26 0.70 -16.70
N CYS A 50 1.17 1.61 -17.06
CA CYS A 50 1.93 1.50 -18.31
C CYS A 50 3.12 0.55 -18.19
N GLN A 51 3.76 0.54 -17.02
CA GLN A 51 4.95 -0.31 -16.78
C GLN A 51 4.57 -1.73 -16.37
N GLU A 52 3.52 -1.90 -15.56
CA GLU A 52 3.05 -3.21 -15.08
C GLU A 52 1.56 -3.40 -15.41
N PRO A 53 1.15 -3.38 -16.70
CA PRO A 53 -0.26 -3.42 -17.09
C PRO A 53 -0.97 -4.70 -16.63
N ALA A 54 -0.29 -5.85 -16.74
CA ALA A 54 -0.85 -7.13 -16.35
C ALA A 54 -1.13 -7.19 -14.83
N TRP A 55 -0.18 -6.72 -14.03
CA TRP A 55 -0.33 -6.68 -12.57
C TRP A 55 -1.40 -5.69 -12.13
N CYS A 56 -1.39 -4.49 -12.73
CA CYS A 56 -2.39 -3.46 -12.46
C CYS A 56 -3.80 -3.98 -12.77
N CYS A 57 -4.03 -4.58 -13.94
CA CYS A 57 -5.33 -5.15 -14.30
C CYS A 57 -5.75 -6.30 -13.38
N LEU A 58 -4.82 -7.22 -13.03
CA LEU A 58 -5.11 -8.32 -12.12
C LEU A 58 -5.54 -7.79 -10.74
N SER A 59 -4.85 -6.77 -10.25
CA SER A 59 -5.14 -6.16 -8.96
C SER A 59 -6.45 -5.37 -8.96
N CYS A 60 -6.79 -4.68 -10.06
CA CYS A 60 -8.10 -4.06 -10.23
C CYS A 60 -9.24 -5.10 -10.15
N VAL A 61 -9.07 -6.30 -10.73
CA VAL A 61 -10.12 -7.32 -10.80
C VAL A 61 -10.26 -8.11 -9.49
N CYS A 62 -9.16 -8.59 -8.91
CA CYS A 62 -9.18 -9.22 -7.58
C CYS A 62 -8.25 -8.48 -6.63
N VAL A 63 -8.75 -7.37 -6.07
CA VAL A 63 -8.02 -6.62 -5.05
C VAL A 63 -7.65 -7.55 -3.87
N PRO A 64 -8.57 -8.28 -3.20
CA PRO A 64 -8.20 -9.08 -2.02
C PRO A 64 -7.12 -10.14 -2.29
N CYS A 65 -7.19 -10.81 -3.44
CA CYS A 65 -6.21 -11.81 -3.82
C CYS A 65 -4.81 -11.18 -3.96
N THR A 66 -4.75 -10.08 -4.71
CA THR A 66 -3.49 -9.40 -5.00
C THR A 66 -2.91 -8.73 -3.76
N VAL A 67 -3.74 -8.12 -2.90
CA VAL A 67 -3.32 -7.56 -1.62
C VAL A 67 -2.67 -8.62 -0.72
N CYS A 68 -3.33 -9.77 -0.55
CA CYS A 68 -2.83 -10.85 0.28
C CYS A 68 -1.48 -11.38 -0.25
N TYR A 69 -1.38 -11.55 -1.56
CA TYR A 69 -0.15 -12.00 -2.20
C TYR A 69 0.95 -10.94 -2.11
N MET A 70 0.63 -9.66 -2.33
CA MET A 70 1.56 -8.53 -2.19
C MET A 70 2.10 -8.44 -0.77
N ARG A 71 1.29 -8.67 0.25
CA ARG A 71 1.78 -8.69 1.63
C ARG A 71 2.85 -9.77 1.83
N LYS A 72 2.61 -10.97 1.31
CA LYS A 72 3.61 -12.05 1.35
C LYS A 72 4.89 -11.65 0.61
N LEU A 73 4.77 -11.14 -0.62
CA LEU A 73 5.89 -10.72 -1.44
C LEU A 73 6.73 -9.63 -0.76
N VAL A 74 6.09 -8.58 -0.24
CA VAL A 74 6.79 -7.47 0.42
C VAL A 74 7.56 -7.96 1.63
N LEU A 75 6.93 -8.78 2.49
CA LEU A 75 7.61 -9.32 3.67
C LEU A 75 8.81 -10.19 3.30
N GLU A 76 8.65 -11.09 2.33
CA GLU A 76 9.74 -11.94 1.86
C GLU A 76 10.87 -11.11 1.23
N HIS A 77 10.54 -10.04 0.51
CA HIS A 77 11.52 -9.15 -0.11
C HIS A 77 12.37 -8.38 0.92
N VAL A 78 11.77 -7.94 2.03
CA VAL A 78 12.52 -7.26 3.12
C VAL A 78 13.19 -8.25 4.10
N GLY A 79 13.27 -9.53 3.76
CA GLY A 79 13.90 -10.57 4.59
C GLY A 79 13.06 -11.02 5.80
N LEU A 80 11.79 -10.63 5.85
CA LEU A 80 10.83 -11.07 6.86
C LEU A 80 10.01 -12.27 6.33
N SER A 81 9.30 -12.95 7.22
CA SER A 81 8.40 -14.03 6.83
C SER A 81 6.99 -13.76 7.32
N LEU A 82 6.01 -14.01 6.44
CA LEU A 82 4.59 -13.93 6.75
C LEU A 82 4.20 -14.80 7.96
N LYS A 83 4.92 -15.90 8.22
CA LYS A 83 4.59 -16.79 9.34
C LYS A 83 5.04 -16.27 10.70
N THR A 84 6.08 -15.44 10.75
CA THR A 84 6.75 -15.05 12.00
C THR A 84 6.64 -13.56 12.31
N HIS A 85 6.52 -12.70 11.29
CA HIS A 85 6.57 -11.24 11.42
C HIS A 85 5.32 -10.54 10.90
N TYR A 86 4.22 -11.28 10.75
CA TYR A 86 2.96 -10.72 10.32
C TYR A 86 2.19 -10.09 11.49
N GLU A 87 1.71 -8.87 11.28
CA GLU A 87 0.77 -8.15 12.14
C GLU A 87 -0.33 -7.50 11.27
N CYS A 88 -1.57 -7.32 11.77
CA CYS A 88 -2.66 -6.65 11.00
C CYS A 88 -2.16 -5.29 10.51
N CYS A 89 -2.16 -5.09 9.19
CA CYS A 89 -1.66 -3.87 8.57
C CYS A 89 -0.24 -3.47 9.04
N GLN A 90 0.58 -4.46 9.40
CA GLN A 90 1.94 -4.29 9.93
C GLN A 90 2.04 -3.30 11.11
N GLY A 91 0.96 -3.14 11.87
CA GLY A 91 0.91 -2.22 13.01
C GLY A 91 0.81 -0.73 12.64
N TYR A 92 0.73 -0.35 11.35
CA TYR A 92 0.60 1.05 10.93
C TYR A 92 -0.76 1.67 11.26
N PHE A 93 -1.79 0.84 11.46
CA PHE A 93 -3.17 1.28 11.70
C PHE A 93 -3.75 0.67 12.99
N PRO A 94 -3.48 1.27 14.17
CA PRO A 94 -3.78 0.66 15.47
C PRO A 94 -5.27 0.60 15.82
N ASN A 95 -6.10 1.53 15.34
CA ASN A 95 -7.43 1.77 15.90
C ASN A 95 -8.64 1.18 15.11
N PRO A 96 -8.59 0.95 13.78
CA PRO A 96 -9.70 0.27 13.09
C PRO A 96 -9.41 -1.17 12.62
N CYS A 97 -8.16 -1.58 12.33
CA CYS A 97 -7.82 -2.92 11.80
C CYS A 97 -7.71 -3.98 12.90
N ARG A 98 -7.14 -3.60 14.04
CA ARG A 98 -6.68 -4.52 15.09
C ARG A 98 -7.78 -5.45 15.63
N PRO A 99 -9.05 -5.02 15.83
CA PRO A 99 -10.11 -5.92 16.28
C PRO A 99 -10.47 -7.03 15.29
N CYS A 100 -10.23 -6.84 14.00
CA CYS A 100 -10.60 -7.81 12.95
C CYS A 100 -9.69 -9.04 12.93
N CYS A 101 -8.48 -8.96 13.51
CA CYS A 101 -7.39 -9.89 13.24
C CYS A 101 -6.60 -10.33 14.49
N ALA A 102 -6.64 -9.56 15.59
CA ALA A 102 -5.91 -9.84 16.83
C ALA A 102 -6.01 -11.28 17.39
N PRO A 103 -7.16 -12.00 17.29
CA PRO A 103 -7.24 -13.37 17.82
C PRO A 103 -6.48 -14.40 16.99
N LEU A 104 -6.26 -14.15 15.68
CA LEU A 104 -5.68 -15.13 14.74
C LEU A 104 -4.25 -14.79 14.30
N GLU A 105 -3.75 -13.58 14.58
CA GLU A 105 -2.40 -13.12 14.17
C GLU A 105 -1.29 -14.12 14.52
N LYS A 106 -1.30 -14.67 15.73
CA LYS A 106 -0.23 -15.59 16.20
C LYS A 106 -0.48 -17.06 15.86
N SER A 107 -1.74 -17.45 15.67
CA SER A 107 -2.11 -18.86 15.46
C SER A 107 -2.17 -19.25 13.98
N MET A 108 -2.67 -18.36 13.11
CA MET A 108 -2.81 -18.59 11.67
C MET A 108 -2.62 -17.28 10.87
N PRO A 109 -1.36 -16.82 10.71
CA PRO A 109 -1.06 -15.54 10.06
C PRO A 109 -1.51 -15.47 8.60
N SER A 110 -1.44 -16.57 7.85
CA SER A 110 -1.92 -16.60 6.45
C SER A 110 -3.43 -16.37 6.33
N CYS A 111 -4.24 -16.95 7.23
CA CYS A 111 -5.69 -16.75 7.24
C CYS A 111 -6.04 -15.32 7.66
N CYS A 112 -5.26 -14.78 8.61
CA CYS A 112 -5.35 -13.41 9.05
C CYS A 112 -5.06 -12.43 7.91
N ALA A 113 -4.00 -12.66 7.12
CA ALA A 113 -3.65 -11.87 5.94
C ALA A 113 -4.75 -11.87 4.87
N CYS A 114 -5.37 -13.03 4.62
CA CYS A 114 -6.52 -13.11 3.72
C CYS A 114 -7.72 -12.33 4.26
N THR A 115 -7.98 -12.40 5.57
CA THR A 115 -9.09 -11.70 6.23
C THR A 115 -8.88 -10.19 6.18
N GLU A 116 -7.67 -9.71 6.47
CA GLU A 116 -7.26 -8.30 6.32
C GLU A 116 -7.48 -7.82 4.88
N ALA A 117 -7.05 -8.61 3.90
CA ALA A 117 -7.19 -8.28 2.48
C ALA A 117 -8.66 -8.24 2.01
N CYS A 118 -9.55 -9.03 2.62
CA CYS A 118 -10.98 -9.03 2.30
C CYS A 118 -11.76 -7.91 2.99
N ILE A 119 -11.44 -7.61 4.26
CA ILE A 119 -12.19 -6.65 5.08
C ILE A 119 -11.70 -5.21 4.87
N CYS A 120 -10.39 -5.02 4.75
CA CYS A 120 -9.77 -3.71 4.65
C CYS A 120 -8.64 -3.67 3.61
N PRO A 121 -8.91 -4.01 2.33
CA PRO A 121 -7.90 -4.08 1.28
C PRO A 121 -7.10 -2.78 1.14
N GLY A 122 -7.74 -1.60 1.29
CA GLY A 122 -7.06 -0.31 1.19
C GLY A 122 -6.02 -0.08 2.29
N LEU A 123 -6.34 -0.42 3.54
CA LEU A 123 -5.40 -0.33 4.66
C LEU A 123 -4.27 -1.34 4.49
N SER A 124 -4.61 -2.54 4.04
CA SER A 124 -3.64 -3.61 3.83
C SER A 124 -2.63 -3.30 2.72
N MET A 125 -3.08 -2.75 1.59
CA MET A 125 -2.19 -2.25 0.52
C MET A 125 -1.33 -1.09 0.98
N SER A 126 -1.92 -0.16 1.74
CA SER A 126 -1.18 0.97 2.30
C SER A 126 -0.08 0.51 3.23
N ALA A 127 -0.37 -0.44 4.12
CA ALA A 127 0.64 -1.05 4.98
C ALA A 127 1.75 -1.74 4.18
N SER A 128 1.43 -2.51 3.14
CA SER A 128 2.43 -3.12 2.26
C SER A 128 3.34 -2.07 1.60
N ARG A 129 2.78 -0.94 1.15
CA ARG A 129 3.57 0.18 0.62
C ARG A 129 4.42 0.85 1.69
N PHE A 130 3.90 1.04 2.90
CA PHE A 130 4.67 1.64 4.00
C PHE A 130 5.83 0.78 4.48
N VAL A 131 5.70 -0.55 4.45
CA VAL A 131 6.84 -1.44 4.74
C VAL A 131 7.99 -1.17 3.77
N MET A 132 7.71 -1.03 2.47
CA MET A 132 8.74 -0.69 1.48
C MET A 132 9.32 0.70 1.72
N MET A 133 8.47 1.68 2.04
CA MET A 133 8.91 3.04 2.33
C MET A 133 9.78 3.13 3.58
N ASP A 134 9.48 2.38 4.63
CA ASP A 134 10.30 2.32 5.83
C ASP A 134 11.63 1.61 5.58
N HIS A 135 11.59 0.46 4.91
CA HIS A 135 12.76 -0.36 4.67
C HIS A 135 13.81 0.36 3.79
N TYR A 136 13.34 1.04 2.74
CA TYR A 136 14.22 1.74 1.78
C TYR A 136 14.25 3.25 1.99
N SER A 137 13.61 3.79 3.03
CA SER A 137 13.51 5.24 3.28
C SER A 137 13.00 6.00 2.05
N LEU A 138 11.90 5.51 1.47
CA LEU A 138 11.29 6.09 0.26
C LEU A 138 10.28 7.18 0.61
N GLY A 139 10.34 8.27 -0.15
CA GLY A 139 9.39 9.36 -0.13
C GLY A 139 8.21 9.13 -1.07
N VAL A 140 7.15 9.89 -0.83
CA VAL A 140 5.91 9.84 -1.63
C VAL A 140 6.02 10.75 -2.85
N HIS A 141 5.54 10.29 -4.01
CA HIS A 141 5.36 11.16 -5.17
C HIS A 141 4.18 12.12 -4.98
N PRO A 142 4.26 13.36 -5.50
CA PRO A 142 3.17 14.33 -5.40
C PRO A 142 1.88 13.80 -6.05
N VAL A 143 1.99 13.08 -7.17
CA VAL A 143 0.86 12.47 -7.87
C VAL A 143 0.20 11.37 -7.04
N ASP A 144 0.99 10.56 -6.32
CA ASP A 144 0.45 9.52 -5.42
C ASP A 144 -0.43 10.17 -4.32
N ASN A 145 -0.03 11.32 -3.77
CA ASN A 145 -0.83 12.05 -2.80
C ASN A 145 -2.16 12.52 -3.40
N GLN A 146 -2.16 13.01 -4.63
CA GLN A 146 -3.39 13.45 -5.31
C GLN A 146 -4.35 12.28 -5.53
N ILE A 147 -3.85 11.16 -6.05
CA ILE A 147 -4.67 9.97 -6.32
C ILE A 147 -5.26 9.42 -5.03
N ILE A 148 -4.44 9.26 -3.98
CA ILE A 148 -4.88 8.71 -2.69
C ILE A 148 -5.90 9.66 -2.02
N ARG A 149 -5.68 10.98 -2.06
CA ARG A 149 -6.63 11.96 -1.52
C ARG A 149 -7.94 11.98 -2.28
N PHE A 150 -7.90 11.90 -3.59
CA PHE A 150 -9.09 11.82 -4.43
C PHE A 150 -9.91 10.56 -4.11
N ASN A 151 -9.25 9.40 -4.03
CA ASN A 151 -9.90 8.14 -3.64
C ASN A 151 -10.56 8.26 -2.25
N ASN A 152 -9.84 8.74 -1.24
CA ASN A 152 -10.38 8.93 0.11
C ASN A 152 -11.56 9.93 0.15
N CYS A 153 -11.48 10.99 -0.65
CA CYS A 153 -12.55 12.00 -0.79
C CYS A 153 -13.82 11.37 -1.39
N LEU A 154 -13.69 10.56 -2.44
CA LEU A 154 -14.84 9.84 -3.02
C LEU A 154 -15.43 8.81 -2.06
N GLN A 155 -14.60 8.09 -1.31
CA GLN A 155 -15.09 7.14 -0.30
C GLN A 155 -15.85 7.82 0.83
N LEU A 156 -15.41 9.01 1.25
CA LEU A 156 -16.15 9.81 2.23
C LEU A 156 -17.49 10.31 1.66
N ILE A 157 -17.51 10.75 0.39
CA ILE A 157 -18.75 11.18 -0.27
C ILE A 157 -19.74 10.02 -0.40
N SER A 158 -19.26 8.83 -0.80
CA SER A 158 -20.06 7.59 -0.84
C SER A 158 -20.69 7.28 0.52
N CYS A 159 -19.89 7.29 1.59
CA CYS A 159 -20.37 7.07 2.94
C CYS A 159 -21.44 8.10 3.37
N ILE A 160 -21.22 9.39 3.10
CA ILE A 160 -22.21 10.44 3.39
C ILE A 160 -23.50 10.23 2.59
N CYS A 161 -23.39 9.87 1.31
CA CYS A 161 -24.55 9.58 0.47
C CYS A 161 -25.36 8.38 0.98
N ASP A 162 -24.71 7.33 1.46
CA ASP A 162 -25.38 6.19 2.07
C ASP A 162 -26.11 6.56 3.36
N LEU A 163 -25.49 7.36 4.24
CA LEU A 163 -26.14 7.88 5.44
C LEU A 163 -27.37 8.75 5.10
N LEU A 164 -27.27 9.61 4.09
CA LEU A 164 -28.39 10.44 3.63
C LEU A 164 -29.50 9.59 2.98
N ALA A 165 -29.17 8.50 2.28
CA ALA A 165 -30.13 7.60 1.65
C ALA A 165 -30.97 6.79 2.65
N ILE A 166 -30.49 6.63 3.90
CA ILE A 166 -31.27 6.09 5.03
C ILE A 166 -32.40 7.07 5.40
N CYS A 167 -32.09 8.36 5.49
CA CYS A 167 -33.04 9.41 5.86
C CYS A 167 -33.96 9.86 4.71
N ILE A 168 -33.48 9.85 3.47
CA ILE A 168 -34.15 10.40 2.29
C ILE A 168 -34.24 9.33 1.20
N ARG A 169 -35.39 8.64 1.12
CA ARG A 169 -35.65 7.57 0.13
C ARG A 169 -35.36 7.92 -1.34
N PRO A 170 -35.70 9.12 -1.88
CA PRO A 170 -35.41 9.42 -3.29
C PRO A 170 -33.92 9.55 -3.61
N MET A 171 -33.04 9.71 -2.61
CA MET A 171 -31.58 9.82 -2.82
C MET A 171 -30.88 8.46 -2.97
N ARG A 172 -31.60 7.34 -2.85
CA ARG A 172 -31.02 5.99 -2.95
C ARG A 172 -30.38 5.69 -4.31
N ASN A 173 -30.94 6.21 -5.40
CA ASN A 173 -30.35 6.03 -6.73
C ASN A 173 -29.05 6.82 -6.86
N LEU A 174 -28.99 8.03 -6.30
CA LEU A 174 -27.78 8.83 -6.28
C LEU A 174 -26.68 8.14 -5.46
N ALA A 175 -27.01 7.63 -4.27
CA ALA A 175 -26.06 6.89 -3.43
C ALA A 175 -25.46 5.69 -4.16
N ARG A 176 -26.28 4.89 -4.86
CA ARG A 176 -25.78 3.77 -5.68
C ARG A 176 -24.86 4.21 -6.81
N CYS A 177 -25.17 5.31 -7.50
CA CYS A 177 -24.30 5.83 -8.55
C CYS A 177 -22.95 6.30 -7.98
N VAL A 178 -22.97 7.01 -6.86
CA VAL A 178 -21.76 7.47 -6.17
C VAL A 178 -20.93 6.28 -5.68
N ASN A 179 -21.56 5.25 -5.09
CA ASN A 179 -20.86 4.05 -4.63
C ASN A 179 -20.20 3.33 -5.80
N CYS A 180 -20.89 3.17 -6.93
CA CYS A 180 -20.29 2.57 -8.13
C CYS A 180 -19.05 3.34 -8.61
N VAL A 181 -19.10 4.68 -8.61
CA VAL A 181 -17.94 5.51 -8.98
C VAL A 181 -16.81 5.38 -7.95
N ALA A 182 -17.14 5.40 -6.65
CA ALA A 182 -16.16 5.25 -5.59
C ALA A 182 -15.47 3.87 -5.63
N ASP A 183 -16.24 2.80 -5.88
CA ASP A 183 -15.71 1.44 -6.04
C ASP A 183 -14.76 1.37 -7.24
N VAL A 184 -15.17 1.85 -8.42
CA VAL A 184 -14.32 1.85 -9.62
C VAL A 184 -13.00 2.61 -9.35
N VAL A 185 -13.08 3.80 -8.74
CA VAL A 185 -11.87 4.58 -8.42
C VAL A 185 -10.99 3.85 -7.39
N PHE A 186 -11.59 3.19 -6.40
CA PHE A 186 -10.86 2.40 -5.42
C PHE A 186 -10.12 1.23 -6.06
N HIS A 187 -10.80 0.47 -6.94
CA HIS A 187 -10.20 -0.65 -7.64
C HIS A 187 -9.02 -0.22 -8.52
N ILE A 188 -9.17 0.89 -9.26
CA ILE A 188 -8.09 1.46 -10.07
C ILE A 188 -6.93 1.92 -9.18
N THR A 189 -7.22 2.66 -8.11
CA THR A 189 -6.22 3.17 -7.17
C THR A 189 -5.43 2.05 -6.51
N ALA A 190 -6.13 1.00 -6.04
CA ALA A 190 -5.51 -0.19 -5.47
C ALA A 190 -4.64 -0.92 -6.50
N GLY A 191 -5.10 -1.01 -7.75
CA GLY A 191 -4.33 -1.60 -8.85
C GLY A 191 -3.04 -0.85 -9.14
N CYS A 192 -3.11 0.48 -9.31
CA CYS A 192 -1.94 1.35 -9.50
C CYS A 192 -0.95 1.24 -8.34
N MET A 193 -1.45 1.27 -7.11
CA MET A 193 -0.62 1.16 -5.90
C MET A 193 0.07 -0.20 -5.80
N SER A 194 -0.65 -1.27 -6.14
CA SER A 194 -0.12 -2.63 -6.18
C SER A 194 0.96 -2.79 -7.25
N ALA A 195 0.73 -2.25 -8.44
CA ALA A 195 1.67 -2.24 -9.55
C ALA A 195 2.93 -1.43 -9.24
N GLN A 196 2.81 -0.26 -8.60
CA GLN A 196 3.95 0.53 -8.14
C GLN A 196 4.86 -0.29 -7.20
N VAL A 197 4.27 -0.92 -6.18
CA VAL A 197 5.04 -1.72 -5.21
C VAL A 197 5.63 -2.97 -5.86
N TYR A 198 4.90 -3.62 -6.75
CA TYR A 198 5.36 -4.80 -7.48
C TYR A 198 6.57 -4.49 -8.38
N HIS A 199 6.49 -3.38 -9.12
CA HIS A 199 7.59 -2.91 -9.96
C HIS A 199 8.84 -2.61 -9.13
N GLU A 200 8.68 -1.92 -8.00
CA GLU A 200 9.78 -1.59 -7.09
C GLU A 200 10.49 -2.87 -6.58
N ILE A 201 9.73 -3.89 -6.18
CA ILE A 201 10.27 -5.19 -5.77
C ILE A 201 11.06 -5.83 -6.91
N ASN A 202 10.49 -5.85 -8.12
CA ASN A 202 11.11 -6.46 -9.28
C ASN A 202 12.41 -5.75 -9.68
N ALA A 203 12.39 -4.42 -9.75
CA ALA A 203 13.56 -3.62 -10.08
C ALA A 203 14.68 -3.80 -9.04
N ARG A 204 14.34 -3.79 -7.75
CA ARG A 204 15.33 -4.02 -6.69
C ARG A 204 15.88 -5.45 -6.71
N THR A 205 15.04 -6.44 -6.98
CA THR A 205 15.47 -7.85 -7.10
C THR A 205 16.34 -8.07 -8.34
N ALA A 206 16.04 -7.39 -9.44
CA ALA A 206 16.81 -7.43 -10.69
C ALA A 206 18.26 -6.96 -10.48
N ILE A 207 18.47 -5.90 -9.68
CA ILE A 207 19.82 -5.43 -9.32
C ILE A 207 20.61 -6.52 -8.60
N VAL A 208 19.99 -7.15 -7.60
CA VAL A 208 20.65 -8.15 -6.75
C VAL A 208 20.97 -9.43 -7.54
N THR A 209 20.07 -9.84 -8.44
CA THR A 209 20.21 -11.08 -9.22
C THR A 209 21.00 -10.90 -10.52
N GLY A 210 21.29 -9.65 -10.93
CA GLY A 210 21.94 -9.35 -12.20
C GLY A 210 21.09 -9.65 -13.43
N VAL A 211 19.79 -9.93 -13.26
CA VAL A 211 18.83 -10.18 -14.34
C VAL A 211 18.12 -8.88 -14.67
N VAL A 212 18.35 -8.34 -15.87
CA VAL A 212 17.63 -7.15 -16.35
C VAL A 212 16.18 -7.54 -16.64
N VAL A 213 15.27 -7.19 -15.73
CA VAL A 213 13.83 -7.25 -15.97
C VAL A 213 13.42 -5.92 -16.61
N GLY A 214 12.73 -5.98 -17.75
CA GLY A 214 12.40 -4.81 -18.58
C GLY A 214 11.66 -3.72 -17.80
N GLY A 215 12.33 -2.58 -17.63
CA GLY A 215 11.88 -1.37 -16.96
C GLY A 215 13.02 -0.36 -16.93
N SER A 216 12.73 0.94 -16.91
CA SER A 216 13.69 2.04 -17.01
C SER A 216 14.67 2.08 -15.81
N ASN A 217 15.76 1.30 -15.86
CA ASN A 217 16.69 1.10 -14.74
C ASN A 217 17.25 2.39 -14.11
N LYS A 218 16.66 2.83 -13.00
CA LYS A 218 17.19 3.90 -12.15
C LYS A 218 18.38 3.45 -11.27
N TYR A 219 18.53 2.14 -11.07
CA TYR A 219 19.41 1.57 -10.04
C TYR A 219 20.66 0.86 -10.56
N SER A 220 20.97 0.93 -11.85
CA SER A 220 22.09 0.18 -12.46
C SER A 220 23.49 0.65 -12.02
N GLU A 221 23.63 1.74 -11.25
CA GLU A 221 24.93 2.36 -10.99
C GLU A 221 25.50 2.13 -9.58
N ASN A 222 24.75 1.57 -8.63
CA ASN A 222 25.24 1.37 -7.25
C ASN A 222 24.63 0.12 -6.58
N ALA A 223 24.89 -1.07 -7.10
CA ALA A 223 24.48 -2.32 -6.46
C ALA A 223 25.31 -2.60 -5.20
N PRO A 224 24.73 -2.66 -3.98
CA PRO A 224 25.40 -3.22 -2.83
C PRO A 224 25.38 -4.74 -2.96
N LEU A 225 26.56 -5.36 -2.88
CA LEU A 225 26.71 -6.81 -2.80
C LEU A 225 26.04 -7.30 -1.50
N ILE A 226 24.90 -7.96 -1.59
CA ILE A 226 24.38 -8.76 -0.47
C ILE A 226 25.19 -10.06 -0.49
N ASP A 227 26.04 -10.24 0.53
CA ASP A 227 26.80 -11.46 0.77
C ASP A 227 25.83 -12.64 0.96
N GLY A 228 25.69 -13.44 -0.09
CA GLY A 228 24.87 -14.64 -0.15
C GLY A 228 25.48 -15.83 0.60
N SER A 229 25.97 -15.61 1.82
CA SER A 229 26.51 -16.68 2.65
C SER A 229 25.78 -16.76 3.99
N GLN A 230 24.70 -17.52 4.02
CA GLN A 230 24.47 -18.52 5.08
C GLN A 230 23.29 -19.43 4.73
N GLY A 231 23.61 -20.47 3.96
CA GLY A 231 22.73 -21.61 3.73
C GLY A 231 23.56 -22.87 3.51
N SER A 232 23.66 -23.66 4.58
CA SER A 232 23.92 -25.12 4.63
C SER A 232 25.36 -25.66 4.72
N ALA A 233 25.45 -26.72 5.55
CA ALA A 233 26.50 -27.74 5.71
C ALA A 233 27.60 -27.50 6.76
N GLN A 234 27.36 -28.01 7.99
CA GLN A 234 28.26 -29.01 8.59
C GLN A 234 27.54 -29.80 9.68
N GLY A 235 27.28 -31.08 9.38
CA GLY A 235 26.99 -32.09 10.39
C GLY A 235 28.27 -32.72 10.94
N ASN A 236 28.07 -33.46 12.03
CA ASN A 236 28.95 -34.43 12.70
C ASN A 236 29.96 -33.97 13.77
N GLN A 237 29.65 -34.44 14.98
CA GLN A 237 30.47 -35.28 15.87
C GLN A 237 31.31 -34.66 17.00
N GLN A 238 31.24 -35.40 18.13
CA GLN A 238 32.10 -35.50 19.32
C GLN A 238 31.83 -34.51 20.46
N MET A 239 31.30 -34.91 21.64
CA MET A 239 31.77 -35.87 22.66
C MET A 239 32.98 -35.35 23.47
N THR A 240 32.87 -35.42 24.80
CA THR A 240 33.87 -35.16 25.87
C THR A 240 34.32 -33.70 26.02
N ARG A 241 34.26 -33.06 27.20
CA ARG A 241 34.52 -33.48 28.58
C ARG A 241 33.56 -32.82 29.56
#